data_AF-A0A7V0UKN7-F1
#
_entry.id   AF-A0A7V0UKN7-F1
#
_cell.length_a   1.000
_cell.length_b   1.000
_cell.length_c   1.000
_cell.angle_alpha   90.00
_cell.angle_beta   90.00
_cell.angle_gamma   90.00
#
_symmetry.space_group_name_H-M   'P 1'
#
loop_
_entity.id
_entity.type
_entity.pdbx_description
1 polymer ?
#
loop_
_entity_poly.entity_id
_entity_poly.type
_entity_poly.pdbx_seq_one_letter_code
_entity_poly.pdbx_strand_id
1 'polypeptide(L)'
;MTRTVTQEELAASVADGLERLAELHEFDGRKDLNYSRTDCRELLRQEAAAASVQQRGQVDLLGALMSDGATKPDKKEEIIDPTPLCLLYGQGHQHFLERLAAVPNQAAPAVKGKGKKGLSTVECLSQALFHPWHREDDTSSFRWDPEEDVRYALMAGDPTDPAYKAGTQHGANRLAAVGLAVLTLAPERRAGRVRPNIVGGGFDSEGFSFAWPIWREPATLSAIRAMLAHPELRQNSALAHMSVDHVVLARRISVGKFMNFSRARRLATIG
;
A
#
# COMPACT_ATOMS: atom_id res chain seq x y z
N MET A 1 31.06 -8.86 10.02
CA MET A 1 30.70 -8.60 11.44
C MET A 1 29.25 -8.20 11.47
N THR A 2 28.38 -9.00 12.10
CA THR A 2 26.95 -8.71 12.22
C THR A 2 26.75 -7.92 13.51
N ARG A 3 26.35 -6.65 13.42
CA ARG A 3 26.05 -5.81 14.59
C ARG A 3 24.65 -6.17 15.11
N THR A 4 24.51 -6.48 16.40
CA THR A 4 23.19 -6.57 17.03
C THR A 4 22.58 -5.18 17.12
N VAL A 5 21.33 -5.02 16.68
CA VAL A 5 20.58 -3.76 16.71
C VAL A 5 19.37 -3.95 17.61
N THR A 6 19.09 -3.00 18.50
CA THR A 6 17.90 -3.08 19.36
C THR A 6 16.62 -2.74 18.58
N GLN A 7 15.46 -3.12 19.10
CA GLN A 7 14.17 -2.74 18.48
C GLN A 7 14.00 -1.21 18.41
N GLU A 8 14.46 -0.50 19.43
CA GLU A 8 14.40 0.97 19.49
C GLU A 8 15.33 1.61 18.46
N GLU A 9 16.58 1.14 18.35
CA GLU A 9 17.51 1.60 17.31
C GLU A 9 16.97 1.35 15.90
N LEU A 10 16.34 0.19 15.68
CA LEU A 10 15.71 -0.13 14.40
C LEU A 10 14.51 0.77 14.13
N ALA A 11 13.61 0.98 15.10
CA ALA A 11 12.46 1.86 14.95
C ALA A 11 12.87 3.32 14.69
N ALA A 12 13.93 3.81 15.35
CA ALA A 12 14.51 5.13 15.07
C ALA A 12 15.09 5.21 13.65
N SER A 13 15.86 4.21 13.22
CA SER A 13 16.37 4.18 11.84
C SER A 13 15.26 4.10 10.79
N VAL A 14 14.15 3.41 11.09
CA VAL A 14 12.97 3.38 10.23
C VAL A 14 12.28 4.74 10.20
N ALA A 15 12.18 5.44 11.33
CA ALA A 15 11.62 6.79 11.39
C ALA A 15 12.36 7.75 10.45
N ASP A 16 13.69 7.80 10.55
CA ASP A 16 14.54 8.63 9.68
C ASP A 16 14.37 8.27 8.20
N GLY A 17 14.24 6.96 7.90
CA GLY A 17 13.98 6.50 6.54
C GLY A 17 12.62 6.94 6.02
N LEU A 18 11.59 6.88 6.87
CA LEU A 18 10.22 7.23 6.52
C LEU A 18 10.09 8.73 6.25
N GLU A 19 10.73 9.58 7.06
CA GLU A 19 10.76 11.03 6.83
C GLU A 19 11.33 11.36 5.43
N ARG A 20 12.49 10.79 5.09
CA ARG A 20 13.09 11.00 3.75
C ARG A 20 12.22 10.48 2.60
N LEU A 21 11.52 9.36 2.80
CA LEU A 21 10.66 8.78 1.76
C LEU A 21 9.31 9.49 1.65
N ALA A 22 8.82 10.10 2.74
CA ALA A 22 7.57 10.85 2.76
C ALA A 22 7.64 12.12 1.90
N GLU A 23 8.83 12.71 1.73
CA GLU A 23 9.07 13.84 0.83
C GLU A 23 8.73 13.55 -0.64
N LEU A 24 8.79 12.26 -1.05
CA LEU A 24 8.42 11.83 -2.40
C LEU A 24 6.90 11.85 -2.65
N HIS A 25 6.09 12.00 -1.60
CA HIS A 25 4.63 11.89 -1.68
C HIS A 25 3.99 13.27 -1.88
N GLU A 26 4.61 14.12 -2.69
CA GLU A 26 4.04 15.37 -3.16
C GLU A 26 3.39 15.17 -4.54
N PHE A 27 2.18 15.69 -4.70
CA PHE A 27 1.37 15.50 -5.91
C PHE A 27 0.79 16.82 -6.44
N ASP A 28 1.42 17.94 -6.11
CA ASP A 28 1.04 19.30 -6.54
C ASP A 28 -0.42 19.63 -6.21
N GLY A 29 -0.85 19.23 -5.00
CA GLY A 29 -2.23 19.40 -4.54
C GLY A 29 -3.28 18.53 -5.25
N ARG A 30 -2.86 17.63 -6.15
CA ARG A 30 -3.77 16.70 -6.80
C ARG A 30 -4.27 15.66 -5.80
N LYS A 31 -5.58 15.42 -5.86
CA LYS A 31 -6.30 14.62 -4.87
C LYS A 31 -6.52 13.16 -5.26
N ASP A 32 -6.61 12.89 -6.55
CA ASP A 32 -7.08 11.60 -7.08
C ASP A 32 -6.23 11.12 -8.27
N LEU A 33 -6.18 9.80 -8.46
CA LEU A 33 -5.56 9.16 -9.62
C LEU A 33 -6.53 9.16 -10.82
N ASN A 34 -6.79 10.34 -11.36
CA ASN A 34 -7.72 10.57 -12.48
C ASN A 34 -7.06 11.33 -13.64
N TYR A 35 -5.75 11.15 -13.84
CA TYR A 35 -5.00 11.72 -14.98
C TYR A 35 -5.65 11.35 -16.32
N SER A 36 -5.69 12.31 -17.24
CA SER A 36 -5.84 11.97 -18.63
C SER A 36 -4.63 11.14 -19.07
N ARG A 37 -4.80 10.31 -20.09
CA ARG A 37 -3.73 9.49 -20.63
C ARG A 37 -2.53 10.32 -21.07
N THR A 38 -2.80 11.48 -21.69
CA THR A 38 -1.77 12.41 -22.15
C THR A 38 -1.00 13.00 -20.97
N ASP A 39 -1.68 13.51 -19.95
CA ASP A 39 -1.02 14.11 -18.78
C ASP A 39 -0.19 13.05 -18.03
N CYS A 40 -0.74 11.85 -17.87
CA CYS A 40 -0.03 10.72 -17.26
C CYS A 40 1.26 10.40 -18.03
N ARG A 41 1.17 10.30 -19.37
CA ARG A 41 2.33 10.04 -20.23
C ARG A 41 3.38 11.13 -20.11
N GLU A 42 2.98 12.39 -20.13
CA GLU A 42 3.89 13.51 -20.05
C GLU A 42 4.63 13.52 -18.71
N LEU A 43 3.90 13.41 -17.61
CA LEU A 43 4.46 13.33 -16.26
C LEU A 43 5.42 12.15 -16.11
N LEU A 44 5.01 10.94 -16.51
CA LEU A 44 5.86 9.75 -16.43
C LEU A 44 7.14 9.88 -17.29
N ARG A 45 7.06 10.51 -18.46
CA ARG A 45 8.24 10.75 -19.33
C ARG A 45 9.19 11.78 -18.73
N GLN A 46 8.66 12.88 -18.19
CA GLN A 46 9.47 13.91 -17.55
C GLN A 46 10.23 13.32 -16.36
N GLU A 47 9.54 12.58 -15.49
CA GLU A 47 10.13 11.94 -14.31
C GLU A 47 11.13 10.84 -14.69
N ALA A 48 10.82 10.02 -15.71
CA ALA A 48 11.76 9.02 -16.20
C ALA A 48 13.03 9.64 -16.81
N ALA A 49 12.93 10.81 -17.46
CA ALA A 49 14.08 11.51 -18.03
C ALA A 49 14.95 12.17 -16.94
N ALA A 50 14.35 12.61 -15.84
CA ALA A 50 15.06 13.19 -14.70
C ALA A 50 15.65 12.12 -13.75
N ALA A 51 15.14 10.89 -13.79
CA ALA A 51 15.53 9.83 -12.88
C ALA A 51 16.99 9.36 -13.09
N SER A 52 17.63 9.00 -11.99
CA SER A 52 18.93 8.34 -11.97
C SER A 52 18.92 7.14 -11.02
N VAL A 53 19.98 6.33 -11.02
CA VAL A 53 20.11 5.20 -10.09
C VAL A 53 20.03 5.67 -8.62
N GLN A 54 20.55 6.86 -8.34
CA GLN A 54 20.56 7.48 -7.01
C GLN A 54 19.26 8.23 -6.69
N GLN A 55 18.54 8.69 -7.70
CA GLN A 55 17.31 9.49 -7.57
C GLN A 55 16.19 8.86 -8.39
N ARG A 56 15.65 7.76 -7.87
CA ARG A 56 14.58 6.99 -8.52
C ARG A 56 13.27 6.94 -7.73
N GLY A 57 13.22 7.57 -6.56
CA GLY A 57 12.09 7.48 -5.65
C GLY A 57 10.77 7.95 -6.28
N GLN A 58 10.79 9.11 -6.93
CA GLN A 58 9.61 9.68 -7.57
C GLN A 58 9.08 8.82 -8.72
N VAL A 59 9.97 8.42 -9.64
CA VAL A 59 9.58 7.56 -10.77
C VAL A 59 9.12 6.17 -10.31
N ASP A 60 9.73 5.59 -9.27
CA ASP A 60 9.31 4.32 -8.69
C ASP A 60 7.91 4.43 -8.06
N LEU A 61 7.63 5.53 -7.33
CA LEU A 61 6.32 5.80 -6.75
C LEU A 61 5.25 6.00 -7.82
N LEU A 62 5.47 6.90 -8.78
CA LEU A 62 4.52 7.14 -9.88
C LEU A 62 4.30 5.87 -10.72
N GLY A 63 5.36 5.11 -10.98
CA GLY A 63 5.31 3.83 -11.67
C GLY A 63 4.56 2.74 -10.90
N ALA A 64 4.39 2.85 -9.59
CA ALA A 64 3.52 1.97 -8.80
C ALA A 64 2.05 2.42 -8.79
N LEU A 65 1.80 3.71 -9.03
CA LEU A 65 0.47 4.32 -8.95
C LEU A 65 -0.30 4.32 -10.27
N MET A 66 0.40 4.49 -11.39
CA MET A 66 -0.23 4.72 -12.69
C MET A 66 0.57 4.27 -13.90
N SER A 67 -0.13 4.13 -15.02
CA SER A 67 0.42 3.95 -16.36
C SER A 67 -0.53 4.56 -17.39
N ASP A 68 0.02 5.14 -18.46
CA ASP A 68 -0.75 5.61 -19.62
C ASP A 68 -1.18 4.48 -20.57
N GLY A 69 -0.77 3.24 -20.28
CA GLY A 69 -1.12 2.04 -21.05
C GLY A 69 -2.46 1.43 -20.67
N ALA A 70 -2.96 1.68 -19.45
CA ALA A 70 -4.24 1.19 -18.96
C ALA A 70 -5.21 2.35 -18.72
N THR A 71 -6.35 2.36 -19.42
CA THR A 71 -7.38 3.39 -19.29
C THR A 71 -8.72 2.79 -18.87
N LYS A 72 -9.54 3.60 -18.21
CA LYS A 72 -10.89 3.21 -17.81
C LYS A 72 -11.74 2.99 -19.06
N PRO A 73 -12.62 1.96 -19.08
CA PRO A 73 -13.57 1.79 -20.16
C PRO A 73 -14.59 2.94 -20.19
N ASP A 74 -15.07 3.27 -21.39
CA ASP A 74 -16.27 4.06 -21.63
C ASP A 74 -16.34 5.44 -20.96
N LYS A 75 -15.21 6.13 -20.86
CA LYS A 75 -15.20 7.57 -20.58
C LYS A 75 -15.03 8.36 -21.87
N LYS A 76 -15.76 9.48 -21.98
CA LYS A 76 -15.59 10.47 -23.07
C LYS A 76 -14.14 10.98 -23.15
N GLU A 77 -13.44 10.93 -22.03
CA GLU A 77 -12.02 11.26 -21.91
C GLU A 77 -11.23 9.99 -21.55
N GLU A 78 -10.09 9.76 -22.21
CA GLU A 78 -9.18 8.65 -21.92
C GLU A 78 -8.50 8.87 -20.55
N ILE A 79 -9.20 8.59 -19.46
CA ILE A 79 -8.66 8.65 -18.10
C ILE A 79 -7.98 7.33 -17.76
N ILE A 80 -6.82 7.39 -17.10
CA ILE A 80 -6.09 6.19 -16.67
C ILE A 80 -6.92 5.32 -15.70
N ASP A 81 -6.71 4.01 -15.77
CA ASP A 81 -7.20 3.07 -14.77
C ASP A 81 -6.12 2.98 -13.66
N PRO A 82 -6.41 3.40 -12.41
CA PRO A 82 -5.41 3.51 -11.36
C PRO A 82 -4.89 2.15 -10.89
N THR A 83 -3.77 2.16 -10.16
CA THR A 83 -3.23 0.98 -9.48
C THR A 83 -4.33 0.21 -8.73
N PRO A 84 -4.33 -1.14 -8.77
CA PRO A 84 -5.34 -1.95 -8.09
C PRO A 84 -5.35 -1.75 -6.57
N LEU A 85 -4.32 -1.12 -6.00
CA LEU A 85 -4.19 -0.75 -4.59
C LEU A 85 -4.90 0.55 -4.20
N CYS A 86 -5.33 1.36 -5.18
CA CYS A 86 -6.23 2.47 -4.91
C CYS A 86 -7.62 1.88 -4.63
N LEU A 87 -8.13 2.04 -3.41
CA LEU A 87 -9.42 1.49 -2.96
C LEU A 87 -10.47 2.57 -2.64
N LEU A 88 -10.10 3.83 -2.85
CA LEU A 88 -10.91 4.99 -2.51
C LEU A 88 -11.57 5.54 -3.79
N TYR A 89 -12.84 5.17 -4.01
CA TYR A 89 -13.65 5.55 -5.19
C TYR A 89 -15.13 5.82 -4.82
N GLY A 90 -15.87 6.66 -5.58
CA GLY A 90 -17.26 7.11 -5.26
C GLY A 90 -17.47 8.53 -4.65
N GLN A 91 -18.30 8.64 -3.59
CA GLN A 91 -18.50 9.88 -2.79
C GLN A 91 -18.04 9.70 -1.32
N GLY A 92 -17.51 10.78 -0.70
CA GLY A 92 -17.14 10.88 0.73
C GLY A 92 -15.71 10.44 1.07
N HIS A 93 -14.82 11.39 1.38
CA HIS A 93 -13.40 11.23 1.80
C HIS A 93 -12.58 10.23 0.98
N GLN A 94 -12.42 10.54 -0.31
CA GLN A 94 -11.94 9.59 -1.31
C GLN A 94 -10.62 9.91 -1.96
N HIS A 95 -10.02 11.03 -1.55
CA HIS A 95 -8.84 11.58 -2.18
C HIS A 95 -7.62 10.71 -1.86
N PHE A 96 -7.37 9.73 -2.73
CA PHE A 96 -6.31 8.75 -2.54
C PHE A 96 -4.94 9.41 -2.52
N LEU A 97 -4.65 10.33 -3.44
CA LEU A 97 -3.37 11.03 -3.49
C LEU A 97 -3.22 12.02 -2.32
N GLU A 98 -4.29 12.72 -1.94
CA GLU A 98 -4.27 13.60 -0.76
C GLU A 98 -3.92 12.80 0.50
N ARG A 99 -4.51 11.60 0.66
CA ARG A 99 -4.21 10.71 1.79
C ARG A 99 -2.81 10.12 1.70
N LEU A 100 -2.38 9.76 0.49
CA LEU A 100 -1.06 9.22 0.23
C LEU A 100 0.05 10.26 0.46
N ALA A 101 -0.25 11.55 0.28
CA ALA A 101 0.61 12.66 0.68
C ALA A 101 0.61 12.88 2.19
N ALA A 102 -0.58 12.92 2.81
CA ALA A 102 -0.72 13.31 4.21
C ALA A 102 -0.22 12.22 5.19
N VAL A 103 -0.55 10.95 4.98
CA VAL A 103 -0.30 9.89 5.97
C VAL A 103 1.19 9.66 6.24
N PRO A 104 2.07 9.48 5.24
CA PRO A 104 3.51 9.33 5.47
C PRO A 104 4.13 10.50 6.24
N ASN A 105 3.66 11.72 5.95
CA ASN A 105 4.11 12.98 6.54
C ASN A 105 3.50 13.27 7.93
N GLN A 106 2.52 12.48 8.37
CA GLN A 106 1.96 12.59 9.71
C GLN A 106 2.85 11.82 10.70
N ALA A 107 3.67 12.53 11.48
CA ALA A 107 4.64 11.91 12.39
C ALA A 107 4.00 11.00 13.47
N ALA A 108 2.82 11.37 13.97
CA ALA A 108 2.09 10.65 15.02
C ALA A 108 0.57 10.86 14.88
N PRO A 109 -0.28 9.95 15.41
CA PRO A 109 -1.72 10.12 15.43
C PRO A 109 -2.14 11.23 16.40
N ALA A 110 -3.34 11.78 16.18
CA ALA A 110 -3.89 12.79 17.08
C ALA A 110 -4.09 12.23 18.50
N VAL A 111 -3.80 13.05 19.52
CA VAL A 111 -3.94 12.64 20.92
C VAL A 111 -5.42 12.55 21.29
N LYS A 112 -5.89 11.36 21.68
CA LYS A 112 -7.26 11.14 22.15
C LYS A 112 -7.40 11.40 23.65
N GLY A 113 -8.12 12.44 24.02
CA GLY A 113 -8.53 12.73 25.40
C GLY A 113 -7.63 13.75 26.11
N LYS A 114 -8.27 14.59 26.94
CA LYS A 114 -7.60 15.70 27.65
C LYS A 114 -6.57 15.16 28.64
N GLY A 115 -5.31 15.61 28.52
CA GLY A 115 -4.23 15.26 29.46
C GLY A 115 -3.50 13.94 29.16
N LYS A 116 -3.81 13.23 28.07
CA LYS A 116 -3.02 12.06 27.66
C LYS A 116 -1.74 12.48 26.95
N LYS A 117 -0.66 11.72 27.16
CA LYS A 117 0.56 11.84 26.37
C LYS A 117 0.31 11.21 24.99
N GLY A 118 0.64 11.93 23.92
CA GLY A 118 0.64 11.37 22.57
C GLY A 118 1.75 10.35 22.37
N LEU A 119 1.60 9.50 21.37
CA LEU A 119 2.68 8.62 20.92
C LEU A 119 3.69 9.42 20.09
N SER A 120 4.98 9.11 20.25
CA SER A 120 6.03 9.54 19.33
C SER A 120 6.04 8.68 18.06
N THR A 121 6.71 9.17 17.02
CA THR A 121 6.93 8.42 15.78
C THR A 121 7.58 7.06 16.03
N VAL A 122 8.61 7.02 16.87
CA VAL A 122 9.34 5.78 17.19
C VAL A 122 8.43 4.80 17.94
N GLU A 123 7.60 5.27 18.88
CA GLU A 123 6.62 4.42 19.57
C GLU A 123 5.58 3.85 18.59
N CYS A 124 5.05 4.64 17.67
CA CYS A 124 4.10 4.16 16.65
C CYS A 124 4.72 3.10 15.72
N LEU A 125 5.99 3.28 15.32
CA LEU A 125 6.69 2.32 14.48
C LEU A 125 7.04 1.05 15.23
N SER A 126 7.45 1.17 16.50
CA SER A 126 7.68 0.02 17.38
C SER A 126 6.41 -0.83 17.53
N GLN A 127 5.26 -0.18 17.77
CA GLN A 127 3.96 -0.86 17.82
C GLN A 127 3.63 -1.60 16.53
N ALA A 128 3.90 -1.00 15.36
CA ALA A 128 3.63 -1.62 14.07
C ALA A 128 4.56 -2.82 13.78
N LEU A 129 5.83 -2.74 14.16
CA LEU A 129 6.87 -3.72 13.80
C LEU A 129 6.98 -4.88 14.79
N PHE A 130 6.74 -4.65 16.08
CA PHE A 130 7.11 -5.60 17.14
C PHE A 130 5.96 -6.00 18.07
N HIS A 131 4.79 -5.37 17.96
CA HIS A 131 3.66 -5.62 18.84
C HIS A 131 2.40 -6.04 18.08
N PRO A 132 1.47 -6.75 18.73
CA PRO A 132 0.13 -6.95 18.18
C PRO A 132 -0.55 -5.61 17.87
N TRP A 133 -1.21 -5.53 16.71
CA TRP A 133 -1.88 -4.30 16.29
C TRP A 133 -3.21 -4.12 17.01
N HIS A 134 -3.35 -3.01 17.74
CA HIS A 134 -4.56 -2.66 18.49
C HIS A 134 -5.53 -1.78 17.70
N ARG A 135 -5.04 -1.11 16.65
CA ARG A 135 -5.86 -0.30 15.71
C ARG A 135 -6.68 0.80 16.38
N GLU A 136 -6.06 1.51 17.32
CA GLU A 136 -6.74 2.57 18.09
C GLU A 136 -6.52 3.97 17.51
N ASP A 137 -5.65 4.10 16.50
CA ASP A 137 -5.18 5.38 15.99
C ASP A 137 -6.20 6.02 15.04
N ASP A 138 -6.43 7.33 15.20
CA ASP A 138 -7.22 8.13 14.25
C ASP A 138 -6.34 8.62 13.09
N THR A 139 -5.79 7.65 12.35
CA THR A 139 -5.13 7.90 11.07
C THR A 139 -6.11 7.60 9.95
N SER A 140 -5.98 8.33 8.85
CA SER A 140 -6.81 8.06 7.68
C SER A 140 -6.53 6.65 7.12
N SER A 141 -7.59 5.84 7.00
CA SER A 141 -7.54 4.46 6.50
C SER A 141 -7.29 4.41 4.99
N PHE A 142 -6.51 3.44 4.49
CA PHE A 142 -6.40 3.16 3.06
C PHE A 142 -7.28 1.99 2.59
N ARG A 143 -7.97 1.33 3.52
CA ARG A 143 -8.74 0.09 3.32
C ARG A 143 -7.88 -1.12 2.95
N TRP A 144 -6.59 -1.04 3.27
CA TRP A 144 -5.64 -2.12 3.07
C TRP A 144 -5.66 -3.13 4.21
N ASP A 145 -5.97 -2.69 5.44
CA ASP A 145 -6.14 -3.60 6.57
C ASP A 145 -7.54 -4.23 6.53
N PRO A 146 -7.66 -5.57 6.59
CA PRO A 146 -8.96 -6.24 6.61
C PRO A 146 -9.85 -5.85 7.79
N GLU A 147 -9.31 -5.38 8.91
CA GLU A 147 -10.11 -4.90 10.05
C GLU A 147 -10.76 -3.53 9.78
N GLU A 148 -10.36 -2.83 8.72
CA GLU A 148 -11.03 -1.62 8.24
C GLU A 148 -12.30 -1.94 7.42
N ASP A 149 -12.60 -3.22 7.13
CA ASP A 149 -13.86 -3.67 6.52
C ASP A 149 -15.02 -3.62 7.53
N VAL A 150 -15.47 -2.40 7.82
CA VAL A 150 -16.55 -2.16 8.78
C VAL A 150 -17.92 -2.48 8.15
N ARG A 151 -18.54 -3.58 8.59
CA ARG A 151 -19.86 -4.01 8.14
C ARG A 151 -20.94 -3.49 9.09
N TYR A 152 -21.61 -2.40 8.69
CA TYR A 152 -22.69 -1.74 9.45
C TYR A 152 -23.66 -2.72 10.14
N ALA A 153 -24.08 -3.79 9.45
CA ALA A 153 -25.04 -4.77 9.96
C ALA A 153 -24.51 -5.62 11.14
N LEU A 154 -23.20 -5.60 11.42
CA LEU A 154 -22.56 -6.38 12.48
C LEU A 154 -22.00 -5.50 13.61
N MET A 155 -22.27 -4.19 13.58
CA MET A 155 -21.75 -3.26 14.59
C MET A 155 -22.71 -3.06 15.76
N ALA A 156 -22.14 -2.80 16.93
CA ALA A 156 -22.88 -2.43 18.14
C ALA A 156 -23.47 -1.00 18.08
N GLY A 157 -23.12 -0.20 17.07
CA GLY A 157 -23.57 1.18 16.90
C GLY A 157 -23.24 1.74 15.52
N ASP A 158 -23.54 3.02 15.31
CA ASP A 158 -23.28 3.72 14.04
C ASP A 158 -21.77 3.98 13.87
N PRO A 159 -21.10 3.45 12.82
CA PRO A 159 -19.67 3.69 12.58
C PRO A 159 -19.31 5.14 12.26
N THR A 160 -20.30 6.00 12.00
CA THR A 160 -20.06 7.44 11.83
C THR A 160 -19.88 8.15 13.18
N ASP A 161 -20.27 7.52 14.29
CA ASP A 161 -19.98 7.99 15.64
C ASP A 161 -18.52 7.64 16.00
N PRO A 162 -17.70 8.61 16.43
CA PRO A 162 -16.34 8.38 16.91
C PRO A 162 -16.20 7.27 17.96
N ALA A 163 -17.26 7.00 18.75
CA ALA A 163 -17.26 5.93 19.75
C ALA A 163 -17.25 4.51 19.14
N TYR A 164 -17.76 4.34 17.92
CA TYR A 164 -17.82 3.05 17.23
C TYR A 164 -16.95 2.98 15.98
N LYS A 165 -16.34 4.10 15.57
CA LYS A 165 -15.40 4.16 14.45
C LYS A 165 -14.16 3.31 14.74
N ALA A 166 -13.98 2.24 13.97
CA ALA A 166 -12.77 1.45 14.00
C ALA A 166 -11.55 2.33 13.65
N GLY A 167 -10.51 2.25 14.47
CA GLY A 167 -9.26 2.95 14.23
C GLY A 167 -8.35 2.17 13.28
N THR A 168 -7.12 2.64 13.17
CA THR A 168 -6.08 2.11 12.29
C THR A 168 -4.80 1.87 13.07
N GLN A 169 -3.80 1.21 12.47
CA GLN A 169 -2.46 1.13 13.02
C GLN A 169 -1.57 2.17 12.31
N HIS A 170 -1.29 3.30 12.97
CA HIS A 170 -0.65 4.47 12.34
C HIS A 170 0.70 4.13 11.69
N GLY A 171 1.61 3.49 12.44
CA GLY A 171 2.93 3.09 11.94
C GLY A 171 2.83 2.14 10.75
N ALA A 172 1.86 1.24 10.73
CA ALA A 172 1.65 0.31 9.62
C ALA A 172 1.16 1.03 8.36
N ASN A 173 0.20 1.96 8.49
CA ASN A 173 -0.29 2.75 7.36
C ASN A 173 0.80 3.62 6.75
N ARG A 174 1.67 4.21 7.57
CA ARG A 174 2.84 4.96 7.09
C ARG A 174 3.83 4.08 6.33
N LEU A 175 4.20 2.93 6.90
CA LEU A 175 5.09 1.96 6.25
C LEU A 175 4.51 1.44 4.93
N ALA A 176 3.21 1.13 4.89
CA ALA A 176 2.54 0.65 3.69
C ALA A 176 2.48 1.72 2.59
N ALA A 177 2.20 2.97 2.96
CA ALA A 177 2.14 4.09 2.02
C ALA A 177 3.49 4.32 1.31
N VAL A 178 4.59 4.40 2.07
CA VAL A 178 5.93 4.53 1.46
C VAL A 178 6.37 3.25 0.74
N GLY A 179 5.91 2.09 1.22
CA GLY A 179 6.18 0.79 0.61
C GLY A 179 5.57 0.63 -0.78
N LEU A 180 4.55 1.41 -1.16
CA LEU A 180 3.92 1.33 -2.48
C LEU A 180 4.92 1.45 -3.64
N ALA A 181 5.97 2.25 -3.49
CA ALA A 181 6.98 2.47 -4.53
C ALA A 181 7.76 1.20 -4.93
N VAL A 182 7.63 0.09 -4.21
CA VAL A 182 8.22 -1.20 -4.60
C VAL A 182 7.29 -2.06 -5.46
N LEU A 183 6.02 -1.65 -5.61
CA LEU A 183 4.95 -2.39 -6.27
C LEU A 183 4.67 -1.86 -7.68
N THR A 184 5.70 -1.87 -8.54
CA THR A 184 5.62 -1.37 -9.92
C THR A 184 4.39 -1.90 -10.65
N LEU A 185 3.64 -0.98 -11.27
CA LEU A 185 2.49 -1.26 -12.09
C LEU A 185 2.94 -1.75 -13.47
N ALA A 186 2.49 -2.94 -13.83
CA ALA A 186 2.68 -3.55 -15.14
C ALA A 186 1.30 -3.76 -15.79
N PRO A 187 0.91 -2.95 -16.79
CA PRO A 187 -0.34 -3.15 -17.50
C PRO A 187 -0.37 -4.50 -18.23
N GLU A 188 -1.48 -5.22 -18.13
CA GLU A 188 -1.65 -6.54 -18.73
C GLU A 188 -2.90 -6.59 -19.61
N ARG A 189 -2.82 -7.29 -20.75
CA ARG A 189 -3.99 -7.54 -21.60
C ARG A 189 -4.80 -8.70 -21.02
N ARG A 190 -6.03 -8.41 -20.59
CA ARG A 190 -6.97 -9.39 -20.05
C ARG A 190 -8.38 -9.16 -20.59
N ALA A 191 -9.03 -10.23 -21.06
CA ALA A 191 -10.39 -10.19 -21.59
C ALA A 191 -10.58 -9.06 -22.63
N GLY A 192 -9.66 -9.00 -23.61
CA GLY A 192 -9.72 -8.04 -24.72
C GLY A 192 -9.26 -6.61 -24.40
N ARG A 193 -8.98 -6.25 -23.14
CA ARG A 193 -8.56 -4.89 -22.75
C ARG A 193 -7.27 -4.88 -21.93
N VAL A 194 -6.56 -3.75 -21.93
CA VAL A 194 -5.41 -3.53 -21.04
C VAL A 194 -5.92 -3.09 -19.66
N ARG A 195 -5.45 -3.73 -18.59
CA ARG A 195 -5.82 -3.42 -17.20
C ARG A 195 -4.55 -3.20 -16.37
N PRO A 196 -4.61 -2.37 -15.32
CA PRO A 196 -3.49 -2.23 -14.41
C PRO A 196 -3.31 -3.50 -13.59
N ASN A 197 -2.09 -4.03 -13.56
CA ASN A 197 -1.63 -5.02 -12.59
C ASN A 197 -0.37 -4.48 -11.91
N ILE A 198 0.09 -5.11 -10.84
CA ILE A 198 1.34 -4.75 -10.14
C ILE A 198 2.19 -6.00 -9.95
N VAL A 199 3.49 -5.84 -9.65
CA VAL A 199 4.29 -6.97 -9.14
C VAL A 199 3.64 -7.56 -7.89
N GLY A 200 3.61 -8.89 -7.79
CA GLY A 200 2.80 -9.60 -6.79
C GLY A 200 1.28 -9.55 -7.03
N GLY A 201 0.80 -8.82 -8.04
CA GLY A 201 -0.61 -8.73 -8.43
C GLY A 201 -1.03 -9.83 -9.39
N GLY A 202 -2.27 -10.30 -9.28
CA GLY A 202 -2.78 -11.38 -10.11
C GLY A 202 -4.30 -11.46 -10.09
N PHE A 203 -4.83 -12.15 -11.07
CA PHE A 203 -6.21 -12.01 -11.47
C PHE A 203 -6.84 -13.39 -11.76
N ASP A 204 -7.85 -13.75 -10.99
CA ASP A 204 -8.62 -15.00 -11.15
C ASP A 204 -10.11 -14.70 -11.36
N SER A 205 -10.97 -15.71 -11.24
CA SER A 205 -12.43 -15.57 -11.32
C SER A 205 -13.04 -14.77 -10.17
N GLU A 206 -12.35 -14.69 -9.02
CA GLU A 206 -12.79 -13.93 -7.83
C GLU A 206 -12.32 -12.46 -7.87
N GLY A 207 -11.36 -12.14 -8.73
CA GLY A 207 -10.95 -10.76 -8.99
C GLY A 207 -9.46 -10.54 -8.86
N PHE A 208 -9.07 -9.36 -8.36
CA PHE A 208 -7.67 -9.03 -8.10
C PHE A 208 -7.23 -9.61 -6.76
N SER A 209 -6.02 -10.14 -6.72
CA SER A 209 -5.33 -10.54 -5.51
C SER A 209 -3.90 -10.00 -5.50
N PHE A 210 -3.39 -9.72 -4.31
CA PHE A 210 -2.01 -9.34 -4.08
C PHE A 210 -1.31 -10.41 -3.25
N ALA A 211 -0.15 -10.87 -3.72
CA ALA A 211 0.67 -11.88 -3.08
C ALA A 211 2.04 -11.31 -2.74
N TRP A 212 2.58 -11.67 -1.59
CA TRP A 212 3.92 -11.26 -1.16
C TRP A 212 4.61 -12.36 -0.36
N PRO A 213 5.94 -12.45 -0.43
CA PRO A 213 6.71 -13.43 0.31
C PRO A 213 6.85 -13.02 1.79
N ILE A 214 6.93 -14.02 2.66
CA ILE A 214 7.40 -13.91 4.04
C ILE A 214 8.72 -14.67 4.10
N TRP A 215 9.78 -13.99 4.50
CA TRP A 215 11.15 -14.51 4.47
C TRP A 215 11.79 -14.46 5.86
N ARG A 216 12.85 -15.25 6.06
CA ARG A 216 13.48 -15.42 7.38
C ARG A 216 14.66 -14.49 7.63
N GLU A 217 15.47 -14.25 6.60
CA GLU A 217 16.73 -13.50 6.72
C GLU A 217 16.56 -12.04 6.28
N PRO A 218 17.23 -11.06 6.92
CA PRO A 218 17.21 -9.67 6.46
C PRO A 218 17.54 -9.57 4.97
N ALA A 219 16.65 -8.91 4.22
CA ALA A 219 16.76 -8.77 2.77
C ALA A 219 17.02 -7.31 2.40
N THR A 220 17.89 -7.09 1.42
CA THR A 220 18.05 -5.76 0.81
C THR A 220 16.80 -5.41 0.02
N LEU A 221 16.56 -4.13 -0.23
CA LEU A 221 15.44 -3.69 -1.08
C LEU A 221 15.47 -4.34 -2.47
N SER A 222 16.66 -4.52 -3.06
CA SER A 222 16.82 -5.22 -4.34
C SER A 222 16.39 -6.69 -4.26
N ALA A 223 16.74 -7.39 -3.17
CA ALA A 223 16.29 -8.76 -2.94
C ALA A 223 14.77 -8.84 -2.76
N ILE A 224 14.18 -7.91 -2.00
CA ILE A 224 12.71 -7.82 -1.82
C ILE A 224 12.01 -7.62 -3.17
N ARG A 225 12.49 -6.67 -3.99
CA ARG A 225 11.96 -6.42 -5.35
C ARG A 225 12.09 -7.66 -6.23
N ALA A 226 13.22 -8.37 -6.17
CA ALA A 226 13.42 -9.61 -6.93
C ALA A 226 12.43 -10.72 -6.50
N MET A 227 12.20 -10.90 -5.20
CA MET A 227 11.21 -11.87 -4.71
C MET A 227 9.78 -11.48 -5.11
N LEU A 228 9.40 -10.21 -5.02
CA LEU A 228 8.08 -9.70 -5.42
C LEU A 228 7.82 -9.83 -6.94
N ALA A 229 8.86 -9.68 -7.75
CA ALA A 229 8.78 -9.80 -9.20
C ALA A 229 9.02 -11.23 -9.71
N HIS A 230 9.26 -12.20 -8.81
CA HIS A 230 9.59 -13.57 -9.21
C HIS A 230 8.41 -14.19 -9.99
N PRO A 231 8.63 -14.74 -11.21
CA PRO A 231 7.55 -15.31 -12.03
C PRO A 231 6.76 -16.42 -11.33
N GLU A 232 7.43 -17.15 -10.44
CA GLU A 232 6.85 -18.25 -9.67
C GLU A 232 6.37 -17.83 -8.27
N LEU A 233 6.25 -16.53 -7.97
CA LEU A 233 5.81 -16.05 -6.64
C LEU A 233 4.47 -16.66 -6.21
N ARG A 234 3.58 -16.91 -7.16
CA ARG A 234 2.26 -17.52 -6.93
C ARG A 234 2.27 -19.05 -7.00
N GLN A 235 3.43 -19.68 -7.12
CA GLN A 235 3.57 -21.13 -7.08
C GLN A 235 4.01 -21.55 -5.69
N ASN A 236 3.44 -22.63 -5.18
CA ASN A 236 3.76 -23.09 -3.84
C ASN A 236 5.24 -23.53 -3.76
N SER A 237 5.92 -23.11 -2.71
CA SER A 237 7.32 -23.47 -2.37
C SER A 237 8.39 -23.12 -3.42
N ALA A 238 8.05 -22.48 -4.55
CA ALA A 238 9.00 -22.18 -5.62
C ALA A 238 10.16 -21.27 -5.17
N LEU A 239 9.88 -20.35 -4.24
CA LEU A 239 10.87 -19.39 -3.73
C LEU A 239 11.66 -19.89 -2.49
N ALA A 240 11.54 -21.16 -2.11
CA ALA A 240 12.23 -21.70 -0.92
C ALA A 240 13.76 -21.51 -1.00
N HIS A 241 14.33 -21.55 -2.21
CA HIS A 241 15.76 -21.32 -2.47
C HIS A 241 16.21 -19.87 -2.21
N MET A 242 15.28 -18.92 -2.07
CA MET A 242 15.52 -17.51 -1.74
C MET A 242 15.27 -17.20 -0.25
N SER A 243 15.23 -18.22 0.62
CA SER A 243 14.89 -18.09 2.05
C SER A 243 13.47 -17.56 2.33
N VAL A 244 12.57 -17.67 1.35
CA VAL A 244 11.14 -17.43 1.53
C VAL A 244 10.55 -18.62 2.29
N ASP A 245 9.97 -18.34 3.46
CA ASP A 245 9.29 -19.34 4.29
C ASP A 245 7.94 -19.73 3.68
N HIS A 246 7.16 -18.73 3.29
CA HIS A 246 5.90 -18.91 2.60
C HIS A 246 5.48 -17.65 1.86
N VAL A 247 4.51 -17.80 0.97
CA VAL A 247 3.84 -16.68 0.30
C VAL A 247 2.44 -16.55 0.90
N VAL A 248 2.02 -15.32 1.17
CA VAL A 248 0.65 -15.01 1.54
C VAL A 248 -0.04 -14.24 0.44
N LEU A 249 -1.37 -14.32 0.41
CA LEU A 249 -2.21 -13.66 -0.58
C LEU A 249 -3.44 -13.03 0.09
N ALA A 250 -3.72 -11.78 -0.26
CA ALA A 250 -4.95 -11.07 0.08
C ALA A 250 -5.75 -10.76 -1.19
N ARG A 251 -7.08 -10.87 -1.11
CA ARG A 251 -7.98 -10.58 -2.24
C ARG A 251 -8.60 -9.20 -2.08
N ARG A 252 -8.68 -8.46 -3.18
CA ARG A 252 -9.46 -7.23 -3.21
C ARG A 252 -10.93 -7.59 -3.34
N ILE A 253 -11.71 -7.20 -2.34
CA ILE A 253 -13.14 -7.50 -2.22
C ILE A 253 -13.97 -6.23 -2.31
N SER A 254 -15.22 -6.36 -2.75
CA SER A 254 -16.21 -5.31 -2.68
C SER A 254 -17.20 -5.63 -1.57
N VAL A 255 -17.40 -4.68 -0.65
CA VAL A 255 -18.35 -4.78 0.46
C VAL A 255 -19.29 -3.58 0.37
N GLY A 256 -20.48 -3.81 -0.21
CA GLY A 256 -21.42 -2.75 -0.55
C GLY A 256 -20.83 -1.79 -1.58
N LYS A 257 -20.61 -0.53 -1.16
CA LYS A 257 -20.02 0.53 -2.01
C LYS A 257 -18.51 0.70 -1.82
N PHE A 258 -17.91 -0.06 -0.91
CA PHE A 258 -16.50 0.09 -0.53
C PHE A 258 -15.66 -1.07 -1.04
N MET A 259 -14.40 -0.76 -1.34
CA MET A 259 -13.40 -1.76 -1.69
C MET A 259 -12.45 -1.93 -0.49
N ASN A 260 -12.12 -3.17 -0.16
CA ASN A 260 -11.20 -3.54 0.91
C ASN A 260 -10.30 -4.70 0.46
N PHE A 261 -9.28 -5.04 1.24
CA PHE A 261 -8.60 -6.33 1.14
C PHE A 261 -9.13 -7.33 2.17
N SER A 262 -9.23 -8.59 1.78
CA SER A 262 -9.48 -9.70 2.71
C SER A 262 -8.26 -9.94 3.60
N ARG A 263 -8.46 -10.63 4.72
CA ARG A 263 -7.33 -11.16 5.50
C ARG A 263 -6.44 -12.03 4.62
N ALA A 264 -5.13 -11.81 4.71
CA ALA A 264 -4.15 -12.58 3.97
C ALA A 264 -4.20 -14.05 4.40
N ARG A 265 -4.08 -14.96 3.44
CA ARG A 265 -3.99 -16.40 3.67
C ARG A 265 -2.70 -16.90 3.07
N ARG A 266 -2.05 -17.87 3.73
CA ARG A 266 -0.94 -18.60 3.13
C ARG A 266 -1.43 -19.20 1.81
N LEU A 267 -0.66 -18.99 0.75
CA LEU A 267 -0.89 -19.66 -0.52
C LEU A 267 -0.85 -21.16 -0.23
N ALA A 268 -1.99 -21.83 -0.40
CA ALA A 268 -2.16 -23.21 0.05
C ALA A 268 -1.09 -24.11 -0.57
N THR A 269 -0.56 -25.04 0.23
CA THR A 269 -0.08 -26.30 -0.31
C THR A 269 -1.29 -26.92 -1.00
N ILE A 270 -1.31 -26.92 -2.33
CA ILE A 270 -2.23 -27.81 -3.04
C ILE A 270 -1.72 -29.20 -2.63
N GLY A 271 -2.45 -29.83 -1.69
CA GLY A 271 -2.25 -31.22 -1.30
C GLY A 271 -2.73 -32.15 -2.40
#